data_AF-N8WRM7-F1
#
_entry.id   AF-N8WRM7-F1
#
_cell.length_a   1.000
_cell.length_b   1.000
_cell.length_c   1.000
_cell.angle_alpha   90.00
_cell.angle_beta   90.00
_cell.angle_gamma   90.00
#
_symmetry.space_group_name_H-M   'P 1'
#
loop_
_entity.id
_entity.type
_entity.pdbx_description
1 polymer ?
#
loop_
_entity_poly.entity_id
_entity_poly.type
_entity_poly.pdbx_seq_one_letter_code
_entity_poly.pdbx_strand_id
1 'polypeptide(L)'
;MKEALKEIQRILKNLGLYLGVIDGVIGWASYDAVVQLSEGKGKNKQAIKEIQQILADQRVYFGAIDGDFGNGSMTAFNQLMPAPKLSDANLQAIYKNCAPGFAQYINQHVADFNIKTKADLFAFTANVLHESEGFKKLRENMNYRAPTLYRVFKKYFPSEAAAQKAINAGVVALADIVYGGRMGNGKNNGDGFRYRGGGLIHLTGRNNYTLCSAGIGLGAALVNDPDMLTKPEYAVKAACWFWRSNACSRIANQGDFEQVCRVVNGGSNGLEERKALYKKLWTSIF
;
A
#
# COMPACT_ATOMS: atom_id res chain seq x y z
N MET A 1 11.30 17.38 16.95
CA MET A 1 10.48 16.19 16.62
C MET A 1 10.18 15.31 17.84
N LYS A 2 11.14 14.63 18.48
CA LYS A 2 10.84 13.71 19.60
C LYS A 2 10.11 14.38 20.79
N GLU A 3 10.56 15.56 21.21
CA GLU A 3 9.91 16.30 22.31
C GLU A 3 8.49 16.78 21.92
N ALA A 4 8.29 17.26 20.69
CA ALA A 4 6.97 17.59 20.16
C ALA A 4 6.01 16.38 20.21
N LEU A 5 6.49 15.17 19.85
CA LEU A 5 5.70 13.94 19.95
C LEU A 5 5.37 13.58 21.41
N LYS A 6 6.28 13.81 22.36
CA LYS A 6 6.00 13.64 23.80
C LYS A 6 4.92 14.62 24.29
N GLU A 7 4.96 15.87 23.85
CA GLU A 7 3.94 16.86 24.19
C GLU A 7 2.57 16.45 23.65
N ILE A 8 2.49 15.99 22.40
CA ILE A 8 1.26 15.44 21.84
C ILE A 8 0.78 14.23 22.66
N GLN A 9 1.66 13.29 23.03
CA GLN A 9 1.30 12.17 23.92
C GLN A 9 0.76 12.64 25.28
N ARG A 10 1.32 13.70 25.88
CA ARG A 10 0.80 14.30 27.13
C ARG A 10 -0.61 14.84 26.95
N ILE A 11 -0.86 15.58 25.86
CA ILE A 11 -2.17 16.12 25.53
C ILE A 11 -3.19 14.99 25.38
N LEU A 12 -2.87 13.96 24.59
CA LEU A 12 -3.73 12.79 24.39
C LEU A 12 -4.01 12.04 25.71
N LYS A 13 -3.01 11.97 26.59
CA LYS A 13 -3.14 11.34 27.92
C LYS A 13 -4.03 12.14 28.86
N ASN A 14 -3.91 13.47 28.86
CA ASN A 14 -4.78 14.36 29.63
C ASN A 14 -6.25 14.30 29.15
N LEU A 15 -6.48 14.04 27.86
CA LEU A 15 -7.81 13.78 27.31
C LEU A 15 -8.35 12.37 27.60
N GLY A 16 -7.56 11.49 28.20
CA GLY A 16 -7.93 10.09 28.44
C GLY A 16 -7.94 9.21 27.17
N LEU A 17 -7.47 9.72 26.03
CA LEU A 17 -7.41 8.98 24.76
C LEU A 17 -6.19 8.05 24.67
N TYR A 18 -5.12 8.35 25.43
CA TYR A 18 -3.88 7.58 25.42
C TYR A 18 -3.40 7.26 26.83
N LEU A 19 -3.26 5.97 27.16
CA LEU A 19 -2.86 5.51 28.50
C LEU A 19 -1.39 5.05 28.58
N GLY A 20 -0.68 5.00 27.46
CA GLY A 20 0.70 4.53 27.41
C GLY A 20 1.73 5.49 28.00
N VAL A 21 3.01 5.18 27.78
CA VAL A 21 4.15 5.96 28.26
C VAL A 21 4.38 7.20 27.40
N ILE A 22 4.90 8.27 28.00
CA ILE A 22 5.29 9.48 27.25
C ILE A 22 6.77 9.36 26.89
N ASP A 23 7.07 8.83 25.72
CA ASP A 23 8.42 8.52 25.25
C ASP A 23 8.78 9.17 23.90
N GLY A 24 7.79 9.77 23.22
CA GLY A 24 7.91 10.34 21.89
C GLY A 24 7.94 9.30 20.77
N VAL A 25 7.67 8.03 21.07
CA VAL A 25 7.57 6.92 20.12
C VAL A 25 6.10 6.67 19.83
N ILE A 26 5.65 7.06 18.65
CA ILE A 26 4.26 6.84 18.23
C ILE A 26 4.11 5.39 17.75
N GLY A 27 3.58 4.54 18.62
CA GLY A 27 3.05 3.22 18.28
C GLY A 27 1.53 3.26 18.01
N TRP A 28 0.91 2.10 17.82
CA TRP A 28 -0.52 1.98 17.49
C TRP A 28 -1.42 2.77 18.45
N ALA A 29 -1.25 2.63 19.77
CA ALA A 29 -2.14 3.28 20.74
C ALA A 29 -2.09 4.82 20.67
N SER A 30 -0.90 5.41 20.46
CA SER A 30 -0.79 6.87 20.30
C SER A 30 -1.31 7.33 18.93
N TYR A 31 -1.03 6.57 17.88
CA TYR A 31 -1.52 6.88 16.53
C TYR A 31 -3.05 6.82 16.46
N ASP A 32 -3.64 5.75 16.99
CA ASP A 32 -5.10 5.54 17.05
C ASP A 32 -5.78 6.63 17.88
N ALA A 33 -5.18 7.08 18.98
CA ALA A 33 -5.68 8.22 19.76
C ALA A 33 -5.73 9.53 18.93
N VAL A 34 -4.77 9.77 18.03
CA VAL A 34 -4.80 10.92 17.11
C VAL A 34 -5.88 10.75 16.04
N VAL A 35 -6.07 9.54 15.51
CA VAL A 35 -7.16 9.24 14.56
C VAL A 35 -8.52 9.49 15.20
N GLN A 36 -8.75 8.98 16.42
CA GLN A 36 -9.98 9.22 17.18
C GLN A 36 -10.20 10.72 17.44
N LEU A 37 -9.13 11.47 17.72
CA LEU A 37 -9.19 12.92 17.87
C LEU A 37 -9.65 13.61 16.57
N SER A 38 -9.19 13.15 15.41
CA SER A 38 -9.60 13.69 14.09
C SER A 38 -11.06 13.40 13.72
N GLU A 39 -11.61 12.30 14.22
CA GLU A 39 -13.00 11.90 13.96
C GLU A 39 -14.00 12.66 14.88
N GLY A 40 -13.53 13.13 16.04
CA GLY A 40 -14.31 13.81 17.06
C GLY A 40 -14.66 15.27 16.75
N LYS A 41 -15.30 15.54 15.60
CA LYS A 41 -15.63 16.90 15.14
C LYS A 41 -16.25 17.77 16.24
N GLY A 42 -15.65 18.94 16.47
CA GLY A 42 -16.13 19.93 17.44
C GLY A 42 -15.79 19.64 18.91
N LYS A 43 -15.21 18.47 19.24
CA LYS A 43 -14.72 18.12 20.58
C LYS A 43 -13.26 18.53 20.75
N ASN A 44 -12.80 18.67 22.00
CA ASN A 44 -11.39 18.86 22.35
C ASN A 44 -10.69 20.04 21.64
N LYS A 45 -11.43 21.07 21.20
CA LYS A 45 -10.91 22.17 20.37
C LYS A 45 -9.63 22.81 20.91
N GLN A 46 -9.58 23.03 22.23
CA GLN A 46 -8.41 23.66 22.85
C GLN A 46 -7.17 22.76 22.75
N ALA A 47 -7.30 21.48 23.07
CA ALA A 47 -6.23 20.51 22.91
C ALA A 47 -5.81 20.34 21.43
N ILE A 48 -6.77 20.41 20.49
CA ILE A 48 -6.46 20.38 19.05
C ILE A 48 -5.65 21.63 18.66
N LYS A 49 -6.01 22.82 19.14
CA LYS A 49 -5.23 24.05 18.89
C LYS A 49 -3.81 23.96 19.44
N GLU A 50 -3.65 23.38 20.62
CA GLU A 50 -2.32 23.14 21.21
C GLU A 50 -1.49 22.19 20.32
N ILE A 51 -2.09 21.10 19.82
CA ILE A 51 -1.40 20.21 18.87
C ILE A 51 -1.09 20.95 17.56
N GLN A 52 -2.02 21.71 16.98
CA GLN A 52 -1.77 22.51 15.77
C GLN A 52 -0.63 23.50 15.97
N GLN A 53 -0.54 24.15 17.14
CA GLN A 53 0.57 25.04 17.49
C GLN A 53 1.90 24.29 17.55
N ILE A 54 1.95 23.12 18.22
CA ILE A 54 3.14 22.26 18.25
C ILE A 54 3.59 21.91 16.81
N LEU A 55 2.64 21.55 15.94
CA LEU A 55 2.93 21.23 14.53
C LEU A 55 3.43 22.45 13.75
N ALA A 56 2.87 23.64 13.99
CA ALA A 56 3.31 24.88 13.38
C ALA A 56 4.73 25.27 13.83
N ASP A 57 5.04 25.10 15.11
CA ASP A 57 6.38 25.37 15.67
C ASP A 57 7.45 24.42 15.10
N GLN A 58 7.07 23.19 14.77
CA GLN A 58 7.91 22.24 14.03
C GLN A 58 8.00 22.53 12.53
N ARG A 59 7.31 23.57 12.02
CA ARG A 59 7.27 23.99 10.61
C ARG A 59 6.76 22.90 9.65
N VAL A 60 5.86 22.06 10.14
CA VAL A 60 5.18 21.02 9.34
C VAL A 60 3.71 21.35 9.08
N TYR A 61 3.15 22.34 9.80
CA TYR A 61 1.78 22.80 9.63
C TYR A 61 1.73 24.30 9.34
N PHE A 62 0.98 24.66 8.29
CA PHE A 62 0.80 26.04 7.82
C PHE A 62 -0.68 26.42 7.70
N GLY A 63 -1.57 25.58 8.23
CA GLY A 63 -3.00 25.84 8.28
C GLY A 63 -3.40 26.74 9.46
N ALA A 64 -4.70 26.99 9.61
CA ALA A 64 -5.23 27.76 10.73
C ALA A 64 -5.17 26.97 12.04
N ILE A 65 -4.88 27.67 13.15
CA ILE A 65 -4.97 27.10 14.51
C ILE A 65 -6.41 27.33 15.01
N ASP A 66 -7.32 26.51 14.51
CA ASP A 66 -8.78 26.68 14.64
C ASP A 66 -9.45 25.65 15.55
N GLY A 67 -8.74 24.59 15.95
CA GLY A 67 -9.30 23.50 16.73
C GLY A 67 -10.07 22.47 15.90
N ASP A 68 -9.89 22.46 14.57
CA ASP A 68 -10.38 21.41 13.67
C ASP A 68 -9.21 20.51 13.22
N PHE A 69 -9.21 19.25 13.67
CA PHE A 69 -8.16 18.30 13.33
C PHE A 69 -8.47 17.64 11.98
N GLY A 70 -8.35 18.41 10.90
CA GLY A 70 -8.56 17.93 9.54
C GLY A 70 -7.34 17.26 8.90
N ASN A 71 -7.47 16.94 7.61
CA ASN A 71 -6.44 16.30 6.79
C ASN A 71 -5.06 16.98 6.85
N GLY A 72 -5.02 18.32 6.94
CA GLY A 72 -3.78 19.07 7.06
C GLY A 72 -3.07 18.82 8.40
N SER A 73 -3.82 18.78 9.50
CA SER A 73 -3.30 18.49 10.84
C SER A 73 -2.77 17.04 10.92
N MET A 74 -3.51 16.07 10.37
CA MET A 74 -3.06 14.67 10.31
C MET A 74 -1.81 14.52 9.43
N THR A 75 -1.76 15.19 8.27
CA THR A 75 -0.58 15.18 7.39
C THR A 75 0.64 15.74 8.11
N ALA A 76 0.50 16.89 8.79
CA ALA A 76 1.58 17.51 9.54
C ALA A 76 2.04 16.65 10.73
N PHE A 77 1.10 16.02 11.46
CA PHE A 77 1.45 15.04 12.50
C PHE A 77 2.29 13.89 11.95
N ASN A 78 1.88 13.33 10.81
CA ASN A 78 2.63 12.26 10.15
C ASN A 78 4.01 12.70 9.64
N GLN A 79 4.21 13.98 9.30
CA GLN A 79 5.51 14.53 8.93
C GLN A 79 6.52 14.56 10.10
N LEU A 80 6.06 14.54 11.36
CA LEU A 80 6.96 14.41 12.52
C LEU A 80 7.59 13.02 12.63
N MET A 81 7.09 12.03 11.88
CA MET A 81 7.48 10.64 11.95
C MET A 81 8.07 10.19 10.62
N PRO A 82 9.40 10.29 10.42
CA PRO A 82 10.02 9.77 9.20
C PRO A 82 9.83 8.26 9.08
N ALA A 83 9.82 7.78 7.85
CA ALA A 83 9.73 6.36 7.53
C ALA A 83 10.89 5.60 8.21
N PRO A 84 10.60 4.61 9.08
CA PRO A 84 11.66 3.80 9.70
C PRO A 84 12.31 2.88 8.67
N LYS A 85 13.46 2.30 9.02
CA LYS A 85 14.08 1.23 8.22
C LYS A 85 13.43 -0.10 8.58
N LEU A 86 13.06 -0.87 7.55
CA LEU A 86 12.54 -2.23 7.71
C LEU A 86 13.69 -3.24 7.71
N SER A 87 13.53 -4.35 8.41
CA SER A 87 14.36 -5.54 8.23
C SER A 87 13.49 -6.72 7.80
N ASP A 88 14.08 -7.72 7.15
CA ASP A 88 13.34 -8.95 6.82
C ASP A 88 12.83 -9.64 8.10
N ALA A 89 13.57 -9.55 9.21
CA ALA A 89 13.14 -10.07 10.50
C ALA A 89 11.86 -9.37 10.99
N ASN A 90 11.75 -8.05 10.87
CA ASN A 90 10.53 -7.34 11.22
C ASN A 90 9.36 -7.73 10.29
N LEU A 91 9.62 -7.84 8.98
CA LEU A 91 8.59 -8.24 8.01
C LEU A 91 8.07 -9.66 8.28
N GLN A 92 8.96 -10.59 8.64
CA GLN A 92 8.60 -11.97 8.99
C GLN A 92 7.82 -12.07 10.32
N ALA A 93 8.10 -11.18 11.28
CA ALA A 93 7.33 -11.08 12.51
C ALA A 93 5.90 -10.57 12.24
N ILE A 94 5.72 -9.70 11.25
CA ILE A 94 4.42 -9.13 10.87
C ILE A 94 3.60 -10.12 10.03
N TYR A 95 4.23 -10.72 9.02
CA TYR A 95 3.64 -11.67 8.09
C TYR A 95 4.44 -12.98 8.14
N LYS A 96 3.87 -13.99 8.79
CA LYS A 96 4.51 -15.29 8.95
C LYS A 96 4.90 -15.89 7.60
N ASN A 97 6.14 -16.35 7.49
CA ASN A 97 6.69 -16.96 6.27
C ASN A 97 6.67 -16.02 5.04
N CYS A 98 6.82 -14.70 5.23
CA CYS A 98 7.09 -13.81 4.10
C CYS A 98 8.48 -14.09 3.50
N ALA A 99 8.62 -13.95 2.19
CA ALA A 99 9.91 -14.15 1.53
C ALA A 99 10.90 -13.05 1.97
N PRO A 100 12.17 -13.39 2.26
CA PRO A 100 13.20 -12.42 2.60
C PRO A 100 13.71 -11.69 1.35
N GLY A 101 14.60 -10.71 1.55
CA GLY A 101 15.31 -10.00 0.48
C GLY A 101 14.56 -8.78 -0.07
N PHE A 102 13.38 -8.45 0.47
CA PHE A 102 12.58 -7.30 0.05
C PHE A 102 12.83 -6.06 0.89
N ALA A 103 13.15 -6.21 2.19
CA ALA A 103 13.32 -5.06 3.09
C ALA A 103 14.40 -4.09 2.59
N GLN A 104 15.52 -4.61 2.07
CA GLN A 104 16.60 -3.78 1.51
C GLN A 104 16.12 -2.89 0.37
N TYR A 105 15.36 -3.44 -0.59
CA TYR A 105 14.91 -2.71 -1.77
C TYR A 105 13.79 -1.73 -1.41
N ILE A 106 12.91 -2.08 -0.45
CA ILE A 106 11.94 -1.13 0.09
C ILE A 106 12.71 0.05 0.70
N ASN A 107 13.66 -0.20 1.59
CA ASN A 107 14.46 0.84 2.23
C ASN A 107 15.28 1.71 1.28
N GLN A 108 15.68 1.17 0.13
CA GLN A 108 16.44 1.86 -0.90
C GLN A 108 15.55 2.78 -1.74
N HIS A 109 14.34 2.34 -2.12
CA HIS A 109 13.57 3.02 -3.17
C HIS A 109 12.38 3.85 -2.68
N VAL A 110 11.80 3.57 -1.52
CA VAL A 110 10.56 4.25 -1.07
C VAL A 110 10.70 5.79 -1.06
N ALA A 111 11.85 6.31 -0.67
CA ALA A 111 12.11 7.75 -0.63
C ALA A 111 12.13 8.39 -2.03
N ASP A 112 12.64 7.69 -3.05
CA ASP A 112 12.68 8.15 -4.46
C ASP A 112 11.27 8.36 -5.02
N PHE A 113 10.29 7.62 -4.49
CA PHE A 113 8.88 7.71 -4.84
C PHE A 113 8.06 8.54 -3.82
N ASN A 114 8.73 9.29 -2.96
CA ASN A 114 8.14 10.19 -1.96
C ASN A 114 7.35 9.50 -0.84
N ILE A 115 7.60 8.21 -0.58
CA ILE A 115 7.11 7.49 0.60
C ILE A 115 8.10 7.77 1.74
N LYS A 116 7.79 8.79 2.56
CA LYS A 116 8.76 9.40 3.49
C LYS A 116 8.36 9.37 4.96
N THR A 117 7.09 9.14 5.27
CA THR A 117 6.59 9.11 6.65
C THR A 117 6.36 7.67 7.10
N LYS A 118 6.32 7.48 8.42
CA LYS A 118 6.02 6.18 9.04
C LYS A 118 4.64 5.67 8.63
N ALA A 119 3.62 6.53 8.63
CA ALA A 119 2.26 6.18 8.21
C ALA A 119 2.21 5.73 6.75
N ASP A 120 2.89 6.44 5.86
CA ASP A 120 2.93 6.12 4.43
C ASP A 120 3.67 4.80 4.16
N LEU A 121 4.84 4.61 4.76
CA LEU A 121 5.59 3.35 4.63
C LEU A 121 4.79 2.16 5.17
N PHE A 122 4.11 2.32 6.30
CA PHE A 122 3.31 1.23 6.87
C PHE A 122 2.08 0.93 6.03
N ALA A 123 1.42 1.96 5.49
CA ALA A 123 0.30 1.76 4.58
C ALA A 123 0.75 1.02 3.31
N PHE A 124 1.87 1.43 2.73
CA PHE A 124 2.50 0.77 1.58
C PHE A 124 2.81 -0.69 1.90
N THR A 125 3.54 -0.92 2.98
CA THR A 125 4.02 -2.25 3.39
C THR A 125 2.87 -3.22 3.68
N ALA A 126 1.83 -2.77 4.38
CA ALA A 126 0.64 -3.60 4.65
C ALA A 126 -0.05 -4.06 3.36
N ASN A 127 -0.18 -3.15 2.38
CA ASN A 127 -0.79 -3.47 1.10
C ASN A 127 0.07 -4.43 0.29
N VAL A 128 1.37 -4.17 0.12
CA VAL A 128 2.23 -5.06 -0.68
C VAL A 128 2.42 -6.43 -0.04
N LEU A 129 2.43 -6.54 1.29
CA LEU A 129 2.43 -7.83 1.98
C LEU A 129 1.14 -8.61 1.70
N HIS A 130 -0.02 -7.96 1.74
CA HIS A 130 -1.28 -8.62 1.47
C HIS A 130 -1.38 -9.07 0.00
N GLU A 131 -1.16 -8.16 -0.95
CA GLU A 131 -1.33 -8.43 -2.39
C GLU A 131 -0.44 -9.57 -2.90
N SER A 132 0.78 -9.66 -2.38
CA SER A 132 1.78 -10.64 -2.83
C SER A 132 1.85 -11.89 -1.94
N GLU A 133 0.92 -12.03 -0.98
CA GLU A 133 0.93 -13.09 0.04
C GLU A 133 2.28 -13.22 0.76
N GLY A 134 2.80 -12.11 1.26
CA GLY A 134 4.11 -12.03 1.89
C GLY A 134 5.26 -12.19 0.88
N PHE A 135 5.16 -11.52 -0.26
CA PHE A 135 6.17 -11.49 -1.33
C PHE A 135 6.40 -12.83 -2.06
N LYS A 136 5.49 -13.79 -1.91
CA LYS A 136 5.59 -15.12 -2.52
C LYS A 136 4.90 -15.23 -3.88
N LYS A 137 3.88 -14.40 -4.13
CA LYS A 137 3.11 -14.39 -5.38
C LYS A 137 3.41 -13.12 -6.15
N LEU A 138 4.37 -13.21 -7.06
CA LEU A 138 4.83 -12.09 -7.90
C LEU A 138 4.44 -12.24 -9.37
N ARG A 139 3.85 -13.38 -9.74
CA ARG A 139 3.34 -13.63 -11.08
C ARG A 139 2.08 -14.47 -11.03
N GLU A 140 1.08 -14.04 -11.77
CA GLU A 140 -0.10 -14.86 -12.06
C GLU A 140 0.34 -16.08 -12.88
N ASN A 141 -0.13 -17.28 -12.53
CA ASN A 141 0.24 -18.51 -13.24
C ASN A 141 -0.80 -18.96 -14.27
N MET A 142 -2.01 -18.38 -14.23
CA MET A 142 -3.17 -18.74 -15.07
C MET A 142 -3.64 -20.20 -14.95
N ASN A 143 -3.16 -20.95 -13.94
CA ASN A 143 -3.51 -22.34 -13.70
C ASN A 143 -4.78 -22.42 -12.84
N TYR A 144 -5.94 -22.42 -13.48
CA TYR A 144 -7.23 -22.51 -12.81
C TYR A 144 -7.89 -23.88 -12.98
N ARG A 145 -8.72 -24.27 -12.01
CA ARG A 145 -9.75 -25.30 -12.19
C ARG A 145 -11.02 -24.67 -12.74
N ALA A 146 -11.77 -25.38 -13.59
CA ALA A 146 -12.95 -24.83 -14.26
C ALA A 146 -13.98 -24.15 -13.32
N PRO A 147 -14.36 -24.72 -12.15
CA PRO A 147 -15.28 -24.05 -11.23
C PRO A 147 -14.73 -22.71 -10.71
N THR A 148 -13.42 -22.65 -10.46
CA THR A 148 -12.77 -21.43 -9.96
C THR A 148 -12.64 -20.38 -11.06
N LEU A 149 -12.23 -20.78 -12.26
CA LEU A 149 -12.12 -19.87 -13.40
C LEU A 149 -13.47 -19.24 -13.74
N TYR A 150 -14.52 -20.07 -13.80
CA TYR A 150 -15.89 -19.61 -14.01
C TYR A 150 -16.34 -18.62 -12.94
N ARG A 151 -16.05 -18.89 -11.66
CA ARG A 151 -16.42 -18.00 -10.56
C ARG A 151 -15.68 -16.66 -10.59
N VAL A 152 -14.36 -16.68 -10.81
CA VAL A 152 -13.50 -15.47 -10.75
C VAL A 152 -13.67 -14.61 -12.01
N PHE A 153 -13.81 -15.25 -13.18
CA PHE A 153 -13.89 -14.60 -14.47
C PHE A 153 -15.25 -14.82 -15.15
N LYS A 154 -16.33 -14.79 -14.37
CA LYS A 154 -17.71 -15.05 -14.83
C LYS A 154 -18.12 -14.24 -16.06
N LYS A 155 -17.59 -13.02 -16.19
CA LYS A 155 -17.82 -12.15 -17.36
C LYS A 155 -17.32 -12.77 -18.67
N TYR A 156 -16.27 -13.58 -18.65
CA TYR A 156 -15.64 -14.16 -19.85
C TYR A 156 -16.04 -15.62 -20.08
N PHE A 157 -16.59 -16.30 -19.07
CA PHE A 157 -16.96 -17.70 -19.15
C PHE A 157 -18.45 -17.88 -18.82
N PRO A 158 -19.30 -18.23 -19.80
CA PRO A 158 -20.74 -18.40 -19.57
C PRO A 158 -21.09 -19.68 -18.80
N SER A 159 -20.17 -20.65 -18.72
CA SER A 159 -20.36 -21.92 -18.01
C SER A 159 -19.03 -22.53 -17.59
N GLU A 160 -19.06 -23.49 -16.66
CA GLU A 160 -17.87 -24.29 -16.30
C GLU A 160 -17.34 -25.10 -17.49
N ALA A 161 -18.20 -25.56 -18.40
CA ALA A 161 -17.77 -26.25 -19.62
C ALA A 161 -16.96 -25.33 -20.54
N ALA A 162 -17.38 -24.06 -20.68
CA ALA A 162 -16.62 -23.07 -21.44
C ALA A 162 -15.27 -22.74 -20.76
N ALA A 163 -15.27 -22.65 -19.43
CA ALA A 163 -14.04 -22.50 -18.64
C ALA A 163 -13.08 -23.69 -18.83
N GLN A 164 -13.59 -24.93 -18.79
CA GLN A 164 -12.79 -26.13 -19.01
C GLN A 164 -12.21 -26.17 -20.43
N LYS A 165 -13.00 -25.78 -21.44
CA LYS A 165 -12.51 -25.66 -22.82
C LYS A 165 -11.35 -24.67 -22.93
N ALA A 166 -11.44 -23.53 -22.26
CA ALA A 166 -10.35 -22.54 -22.23
C ALA A 166 -9.10 -23.06 -21.51
N ILE A 167 -9.26 -23.80 -20.40
CA ILE A 167 -8.14 -24.46 -19.70
C ILE A 167 -7.44 -25.46 -20.62
N ASN A 168 -8.21 -26.29 -21.34
CA ASN A 168 -7.67 -27.29 -22.26
C ASN A 168 -6.92 -26.66 -23.45
N ALA A 169 -7.25 -25.41 -23.82
CA ALA A 169 -6.53 -24.66 -24.85
C ALA A 169 -5.17 -24.11 -24.38
N GLY A 170 -4.85 -24.24 -23.09
CA GLY A 170 -3.59 -23.82 -22.49
C GLY A 170 -3.62 -22.41 -21.90
N VAL A 171 -2.68 -22.14 -21.00
CA VAL A 171 -2.63 -20.89 -20.21
C VAL A 171 -2.50 -19.62 -21.03
N VAL A 172 -1.86 -19.69 -22.20
CA VAL A 172 -1.69 -18.53 -23.09
C VAL A 172 -3.02 -18.13 -23.71
N ALA A 173 -3.73 -19.09 -24.31
CA ALA A 173 -5.04 -18.86 -24.90
C ALA A 173 -6.06 -18.43 -23.84
N LEU A 174 -6.00 -19.04 -22.65
CA LEU A 174 -6.85 -18.66 -21.52
C LEU A 174 -6.62 -17.21 -21.09
N ALA A 175 -5.35 -16.78 -20.96
CA ALA A 175 -5.03 -15.41 -20.59
C ALA A 175 -5.43 -14.40 -21.68
N ASP A 176 -5.33 -14.76 -22.95
CA ASP A 176 -5.80 -13.91 -24.06
C ASP A 176 -7.33 -13.75 -24.07
N ILE A 177 -8.10 -14.76 -23.62
CA ILE A 177 -9.55 -14.60 -23.43
C ILE A 177 -9.85 -13.54 -22.35
N VAL A 178 -9.11 -13.57 -21.24
CA VAL A 178 -9.35 -12.69 -20.09
C VAL A 178 -8.79 -11.28 -20.33
N TYR A 179 -7.59 -11.18 -20.89
CA TYR A 179 -6.80 -9.95 -20.95
C TYR A 179 -6.47 -9.47 -22.37
N GLY A 180 -6.82 -10.20 -23.42
CA GLY A 180 -6.56 -9.80 -24.80
C GLY A 180 -7.42 -8.62 -25.26
N GLY A 181 -6.88 -7.79 -26.16
CA GLY A 181 -7.59 -6.66 -26.77
C GLY A 181 -7.93 -5.50 -25.81
N ARG A 182 -7.21 -5.39 -24.68
CA ARG A 182 -7.45 -4.36 -23.64
C ARG A 182 -6.16 -3.97 -22.94
N MET A 183 -6.15 -2.81 -22.29
CA MET A 183 -4.97 -2.31 -21.57
C MET A 183 -3.71 -2.30 -22.46
N GLY A 184 -3.88 -2.08 -23.76
CA GLY A 184 -2.82 -2.14 -24.77
C GLY A 184 -2.46 -3.54 -25.28
N ASN A 185 -2.99 -4.62 -24.70
CA ASN A 185 -2.73 -5.97 -25.18
C ASN A 185 -3.35 -6.17 -26.57
N GLY A 186 -2.58 -6.78 -27.48
CA GLY A 186 -3.13 -7.35 -28.70
C GLY A 186 -4.17 -8.42 -28.41
N LYS A 187 -5.01 -8.71 -29.41
CA LYS A 187 -6.02 -9.76 -29.33
C LYS A 187 -5.43 -11.05 -29.90
N ASN A 188 -5.50 -12.15 -29.15
CA ASN A 188 -5.09 -13.49 -29.57
C ASN A 188 -3.63 -13.58 -30.07
N ASN A 189 -2.72 -12.78 -29.51
CA ASN A 189 -1.30 -12.76 -29.89
C ASN A 189 -0.36 -13.14 -28.71
N GLY A 190 -0.92 -13.63 -27.60
CA GLY A 190 -0.20 -13.97 -26.38
C GLY A 190 0.04 -12.80 -25.42
N ASP A 191 -0.35 -11.56 -25.76
CA ASP A 191 -0.13 -10.40 -24.89
C ASP A 191 -0.89 -10.53 -23.57
N GLY A 192 -2.05 -11.20 -23.55
CA GLY A 192 -2.80 -11.44 -22.32
C GLY A 192 -2.00 -12.26 -21.31
N PHE A 193 -1.24 -13.25 -21.78
CA PHE A 193 -0.34 -14.02 -20.92
C PHE A 193 0.96 -13.29 -20.63
N ARG A 194 1.56 -12.67 -21.64
CA ARG A 194 2.84 -11.95 -21.52
C ARG A 194 2.78 -10.84 -20.48
N TYR A 195 1.69 -10.08 -20.48
CA TYR A 195 1.45 -8.96 -19.55
C TYR A 195 0.36 -9.29 -18.50
N ARG A 196 0.25 -10.55 -18.08
CA ARG A 196 -0.57 -10.98 -16.92
C ARG A 196 -0.13 -10.31 -15.61
N GLY A 197 -0.83 -10.54 -14.51
CA GLY A 197 -0.47 -9.94 -13.21
C GLY A 197 0.98 -10.19 -12.81
N GLY A 198 1.70 -9.12 -12.42
CA GLY A 198 3.09 -9.19 -12.00
C GLY A 198 3.51 -8.20 -10.91
N GLY A 199 4.52 -8.58 -10.13
CA GLY A 199 5.06 -7.78 -9.03
C GLY A 199 4.17 -7.77 -7.78
N LEU A 200 4.46 -6.83 -6.88
CA LEU A 200 3.80 -6.77 -5.57
C LEU A 200 2.35 -6.26 -5.59
N ILE A 201 1.91 -5.62 -6.69
CA ILE A 201 0.56 -5.05 -6.87
C ILE A 201 -0.14 -5.65 -8.10
N HIS A 202 0.37 -6.76 -8.65
CA HIS A 202 -0.23 -7.45 -9.81
C HIS A 202 -0.49 -6.54 -11.02
N LEU A 203 0.54 -5.80 -11.44
CA LEU A 203 0.49 -4.95 -12.64
C LEU A 203 0.09 -5.80 -13.86
N THR A 204 -0.93 -5.35 -14.61
CA THR A 204 -1.52 -6.13 -15.71
C THR A 204 -1.74 -5.26 -16.95
N GLY A 205 -1.41 -5.80 -18.13
CA GLY A 205 -1.62 -5.18 -19.44
C GLY A 205 -0.43 -4.36 -19.97
N ARG A 206 -0.18 -4.47 -21.28
CA ARG A 206 0.96 -3.84 -21.99
C ARG A 206 1.13 -2.36 -21.70
N ASN A 207 0.04 -1.58 -21.66
CA ASN A 207 0.08 -0.15 -21.34
C ASN A 207 0.67 0.09 -19.95
N ASN A 208 0.22 -0.68 -18.96
CA ASN A 208 0.68 -0.54 -17.59
C ASN A 208 2.16 -0.95 -17.46
N TYR A 209 2.58 -2.04 -18.11
CA TYR A 209 4.01 -2.41 -18.16
C TYR A 209 4.85 -1.32 -18.84
N THR A 210 4.36 -0.71 -19.92
CA THR A 210 5.05 0.37 -20.63
C THR A 210 5.22 1.61 -19.76
N LEU A 211 4.14 2.07 -19.14
CA LEU A 211 4.14 3.25 -18.27
C LEU A 211 4.99 3.02 -17.01
N CYS A 212 4.88 1.85 -16.40
CA CYS A 212 5.71 1.47 -15.26
C CYS A 212 7.19 1.44 -15.64
N SER A 213 7.54 0.76 -16.74
CA SER A 213 8.93 0.65 -17.20
C SER A 213 9.57 2.01 -17.40
N ALA A 214 8.87 2.95 -18.06
CA ALA A 214 9.33 4.32 -18.19
C ALA A 214 9.41 5.04 -16.84
N GLY A 215 8.38 4.91 -16.00
CA GLY A 215 8.29 5.58 -14.70
C GLY A 215 9.29 5.12 -13.65
N ILE A 216 9.87 3.92 -13.80
CA ILE A 216 10.97 3.41 -12.95
C ILE A 216 12.35 3.49 -13.62
N GLY A 217 12.45 4.19 -14.75
CA GLY A 217 13.72 4.48 -15.42
C GLY A 217 14.31 3.33 -16.25
N LEU A 218 13.49 2.37 -16.67
CA LEU A 218 13.92 1.19 -17.44
C LEU A 218 13.62 1.27 -18.94
N GLY A 219 13.09 2.39 -19.43
CA GLY A 219 12.69 2.52 -20.84
C GLY A 219 11.68 1.44 -21.22
N ALA A 220 12.03 0.56 -22.17
CA ALA A 220 11.18 -0.54 -22.62
C ALA A 220 11.47 -1.91 -21.95
N ALA A 221 12.35 -1.98 -20.95
CA ALA A 221 12.83 -3.27 -20.43
C ALA A 221 11.70 -4.17 -19.88
N LEU A 222 10.73 -3.64 -19.12
CA LEU A 222 9.61 -4.47 -18.64
C LEU A 222 8.64 -4.87 -19.75
N VAL A 223 8.63 -4.16 -20.88
CA VAL A 223 7.81 -4.55 -22.04
C VAL A 223 8.49 -5.72 -22.77
N ASN A 224 9.82 -5.65 -22.88
CA ASN A 224 10.64 -6.67 -23.52
C ASN A 224 10.80 -7.93 -22.65
N ASP A 225 10.85 -7.77 -21.33
CA ASP A 225 10.91 -8.84 -20.33
C ASP A 225 9.99 -8.55 -19.12
N PRO A 226 8.68 -8.83 -19.23
CA PRO A 226 7.72 -8.64 -18.14
C PRO A 226 8.03 -9.44 -16.87
N ASP A 227 8.75 -10.57 -16.97
CA ASP A 227 9.07 -11.42 -15.82
C ASP A 227 10.15 -10.81 -14.91
N MET A 228 10.76 -9.69 -15.31
CA MET A 228 11.58 -8.85 -14.41
C MET A 228 10.84 -8.48 -13.13
N LEU A 229 9.51 -8.33 -13.15
CA LEU A 229 8.70 -8.05 -11.96
C LEU A 229 8.67 -9.19 -10.92
N THR A 230 9.26 -10.35 -11.21
CA THR A 230 9.50 -11.41 -10.21
C THR A 230 10.75 -11.17 -9.37
N LYS A 231 11.63 -10.26 -9.78
CA LYS A 231 12.86 -9.92 -9.04
C LYS A 231 12.51 -8.87 -7.97
N PRO A 232 12.99 -9.03 -6.72
CA PRO A 232 12.58 -8.15 -5.62
C PRO A 232 12.74 -6.65 -5.89
N GLU A 233 13.86 -6.23 -6.48
CA GLU A 233 14.12 -4.82 -6.81
C GLU A 233 13.04 -4.22 -7.72
N TYR A 234 12.78 -4.87 -8.86
CA TYR A 234 11.82 -4.37 -9.85
C TYR A 234 10.38 -4.49 -9.36
N ALA A 235 10.07 -5.54 -8.58
CA ALA A 235 8.77 -5.69 -7.94
C ALA A 235 8.48 -4.55 -6.96
N VAL A 236 9.47 -4.14 -6.15
CA VAL A 236 9.37 -3.00 -5.23
C VAL A 236 9.27 -1.68 -6.00
N LYS A 237 10.12 -1.45 -7.01
CA LYS A 237 10.07 -0.22 -7.82
C LYS A 237 8.71 -0.06 -8.51
N ALA A 238 8.18 -1.14 -9.10
CA ALA A 238 6.86 -1.12 -9.73
C ALA A 238 5.73 -0.80 -8.73
N ALA A 239 5.81 -1.35 -7.52
CA ALA A 239 4.85 -1.04 -6.45
C ALA A 239 4.94 0.42 -6.01
N CYS A 240 6.15 0.95 -5.85
CA CYS A 240 6.36 2.36 -5.50
C CYS A 240 5.87 3.30 -6.62
N TRP A 241 6.10 2.93 -7.89
CA TRP A 241 5.56 3.66 -9.04
C TRP A 241 4.04 3.69 -9.04
N PHE A 242 3.39 2.54 -8.80
CA PHE A 242 1.94 2.47 -8.68
C PHE A 242 1.45 3.37 -7.54
N TRP A 243 2.09 3.28 -6.38
CA TRP A 243 1.73 4.07 -5.19
C TRP A 243 1.76 5.58 -5.45
N ARG A 244 2.85 6.05 -6.09
CA ARG A 244 3.01 7.44 -6.51
C ARG A 244 1.97 7.84 -7.56
N SER A 245 1.78 7.02 -8.59
CA SER A 245 0.89 7.30 -9.72
C SER A 245 -0.58 7.41 -9.30
N ASN A 246 -0.96 6.75 -8.20
CA ASN A 246 -2.32 6.76 -7.67
C ASN A 246 -2.47 7.66 -6.42
N ALA A 247 -1.48 8.51 -6.13
CA ALA A 247 -1.48 9.45 -5.00
C ALA A 247 -1.72 8.80 -3.62
N CYS A 248 -1.36 7.53 -3.46
CA CYS A 248 -1.60 6.79 -2.21
C CYS A 248 -0.89 7.43 -1.02
N SER A 249 0.31 7.99 -1.21
CA SER A 249 1.04 8.72 -0.16
C SER A 249 0.24 9.87 0.44
N ARG A 250 -0.49 10.63 -0.38
CA ARG A 250 -1.33 11.73 0.13
C ARG A 250 -2.42 11.19 1.04
N ILE A 251 -3.09 10.12 0.63
CA ILE A 251 -4.20 9.51 1.34
C ILE A 251 -3.71 8.85 2.65
N ALA A 252 -2.60 8.12 2.60
CA ALA A 252 -1.98 7.49 3.77
C ALA A 252 -1.56 8.52 4.82
N ASN A 253 -0.98 9.65 4.40
CA ASN A 253 -0.60 10.74 5.32
C ASN A 253 -1.80 11.48 5.92
N GLN A 254 -2.98 11.40 5.29
CA GLN A 254 -4.24 11.90 5.85
C GLN A 254 -4.87 10.92 6.85
N GLY A 255 -4.24 9.77 7.11
CA GLY A 255 -4.74 8.75 8.03
C GLY A 255 -5.79 7.81 7.44
N ASP A 256 -6.16 7.99 6.17
CA ASP A 256 -7.23 7.23 5.52
C ASP A 256 -6.71 5.93 4.88
N PHE A 257 -6.33 4.97 5.73
CA PHE A 257 -5.83 3.68 5.30
C PHE A 257 -6.88 2.86 4.52
N GLU A 258 -8.16 3.04 4.80
CA GLU A 258 -9.23 2.35 4.07
C GLU A 258 -9.28 2.80 2.61
N GLN A 259 -9.24 4.11 2.36
CA GLN A 259 -9.26 4.64 1.01
C GLN A 259 -8.00 4.23 0.23
N VAL A 260 -6.84 4.12 0.88
CA VAL A 260 -5.64 3.54 0.27
C VAL A 260 -5.89 2.10 -0.18
N CYS A 261 -6.47 1.25 0.67
CA CYS A 261 -6.78 -0.13 0.32
C CYS A 261 -7.75 -0.22 -0.87
N ARG A 262 -8.75 0.69 -0.93
CA ARG A 262 -9.70 0.78 -2.04
C ARG A 262 -9.02 1.17 -3.35
N VAL A 263 -8.03 2.06 -3.31
CA VAL A 263 -7.24 2.43 -4.49
C VAL A 263 -6.39 1.24 -4.98
N VAL A 264 -5.75 0.50 -4.07
CA VAL A 264 -4.89 -0.63 -4.43
C VAL A 264 -5.70 -1.81 -4.99
N ASN A 265 -6.82 -2.16 -4.35
CA ASN A 265 -7.61 -3.34 -4.71
C ASN A 265 -8.74 -3.06 -5.73
N GLY A 266 -9.14 -1.80 -5.91
CA GLY A 266 -10.34 -1.42 -6.67
C GLY A 266 -11.66 -1.72 -5.93
N GLY A 267 -11.59 -2.00 -4.62
CA GLY A 267 -12.73 -2.41 -3.80
C GLY A 267 -12.35 -2.63 -2.33
N SER A 268 -13.19 -3.32 -1.57
CA SER A 268 -12.96 -3.61 -0.15
C SER A 268 -12.47 -5.04 0.13
N ASN A 269 -12.08 -5.80 -0.90
CA ASN A 269 -11.63 -7.17 -0.70
C ASN A 269 -10.29 -7.20 0.06
N GLY A 270 -10.23 -7.99 1.14
CA GLY A 270 -9.03 -8.09 1.97
C GLY A 270 -8.78 -6.90 2.90
N LEU A 271 -9.76 -6.01 3.10
CA LEU A 271 -9.59 -4.78 3.89
C LEU A 271 -9.23 -5.08 5.35
N GLU A 272 -9.89 -6.03 5.99
CA GLU A 272 -9.67 -6.35 7.40
C GLU A 272 -8.29 -7.00 7.63
N GLU A 273 -7.85 -7.85 6.71
CA GLU A 273 -6.51 -8.43 6.74
C GLU A 273 -5.43 -7.35 6.59
N ARG A 274 -5.65 -6.36 5.70
CA ARG A 274 -4.75 -5.21 5.55
C ARG A 274 -4.71 -4.34 6.79
N LYS A 275 -5.86 -4.06 7.41
CA LYS A 275 -5.93 -3.30 8.67
C LYS A 275 -5.18 -4.02 9.79
N ALA A 276 -5.31 -5.35 9.87
CA ALA A 276 -4.56 -6.16 10.83
C ALA A 276 -3.05 -6.06 10.60
N LEU A 277 -2.57 -6.11 9.35
CA LEU A 277 -1.15 -5.91 9.02
C LEU A 277 -0.68 -4.48 9.34
N TYR A 278 -1.48 -3.47 9.01
CA TYR A 278 -1.19 -2.06 9.30
C TYR A 278 -1.05 -1.82 10.81
N LYS A 279 -1.97 -2.36 11.62
CA LYS A 279 -1.88 -2.32 13.08
C LYS A 279 -0.65 -3.02 13.63
N LYS A 280 -0.29 -4.19 13.09
CA LYS A 280 0.96 -4.90 13.47
C LYS A 280 2.20 -4.08 13.18
N LEU A 281 2.26 -3.42 12.02
CA LEU A 281 3.34 -2.48 11.68
C LEU A 281 3.43 -1.35 12.73
N TRP A 282 2.32 -0.70 13.06
CA TRP A 282 2.31 0.33 14.11
C TRP A 282 2.67 -0.15 15.52
N THR A 283 2.45 -1.43 15.81
CA THR A 283 2.74 -2.04 17.12
C THR A 283 4.19 -2.53 17.23
N SER A 284 4.83 -2.80 16.09
CA SER A 284 6.20 -3.28 16.02
C SER A 284 7.20 -2.15 16.30
N ILE A 285 8.30 -2.50 16.95
CA ILE A 285 9.41 -1.57 17.21
C ILE A 285 10.36 -1.65 16.00
N PHE A 286 10.69 -0.47 15.47
CA PHE A 286 11.62 -0.25 14.35
C PHE A 286 12.63 0.82 14.74
#